data_AF-A0A4R2P5M6-F1
#
_entry.id   AF-A0A4R2P5M6-F1
#
_cell.length_a   1.000
_cell.length_b   1.000
_cell.length_c   1.000
_cell.angle_alpha   90.00
_cell.angle_beta   90.00
_cell.angle_gamma   90.00
#
_symmetry.space_group_name_H-M   'P 1'
#
loop_
_entity.id
_entity.type
_entity.pdbx_description
1 polymer ?
#
loop_
_entity_poly.entity_id
_entity_poly.type
_entity_poly.pdbx_seq_one_letter_code
_entity_poly.pdbx_strand_id
1 'polypeptide(L)'
;MNLEQLSSSAGFPIDVIIGAPAFKYGAVRVDYRRELITFGPSGSLGKCAAPIPLTIVSEIPMVEAEIRPAPNANPVKLKLVVDLGTRHQALMIGGPFVRSEAGKALIASGKVQQVGHGTGGEVQGSVARLAEMRLGGTVIPGVEAALSSGVKAFEIGLFDGSLGVPLWKAGAITFDYPAKTLCIEG
;
A
#
# COMPACT_ATOMS: atom_id res chain seq x y z
N MET A 1 0.57 -13.36 -18.06
CA MET A 1 0.55 -13.62 -16.60
C MET A 1 0.15 -15.07 -16.41
N ASN A 2 0.94 -15.87 -15.69
CA ASN A 2 0.66 -17.29 -15.44
C ASN A 2 0.07 -17.45 -14.03
N LEU A 3 -1.19 -17.88 -13.93
CA LEU A 3 -1.90 -18.04 -12.66
C LEU A 3 -1.34 -19.17 -11.79
N GLU A 4 -0.70 -20.19 -12.37
CA GLU A 4 -0.06 -21.26 -11.61
C GLU A 4 1.18 -20.76 -10.85
N GLN A 5 2.00 -19.93 -11.51
CA GLN A 5 3.16 -19.30 -10.86
C GLN A 5 2.73 -18.36 -9.74
N LEU A 6 1.64 -17.60 -9.97
CA LEU A 6 1.03 -16.73 -8.95
C LEU A 6 0.48 -17.56 -7.78
N SER A 7 -0.23 -18.64 -8.06
CA SER A 7 -0.79 -19.53 -7.03
C SER A 7 0.31 -20.15 -6.17
N SER A 8 1.39 -20.62 -6.82
CA SER A 8 2.57 -21.18 -6.14
C SER A 8 3.24 -20.16 -5.23
N SER A 9 3.49 -18.93 -5.72
CA SER A 9 4.03 -17.84 -4.92
C SER A 9 3.05 -17.40 -3.81
N ALA A 10 1.75 -17.47 -4.06
CA ALA A 10 0.72 -17.04 -3.14
C ALA A 10 0.41 -18.02 -2.01
N GLY A 11 0.79 -19.30 -2.18
CA GLY A 11 0.47 -20.39 -1.27
C GLY A 11 -1.00 -20.83 -1.30
N PHE A 12 -1.78 -20.40 -2.31
CA PHE A 12 -3.17 -20.82 -2.51
C PHE A 12 -3.60 -20.68 -3.99
N PRO A 13 -4.65 -21.40 -4.43
CA PRO A 13 -5.16 -21.32 -5.80
C PRO A 13 -5.69 -19.92 -6.15
N ILE A 14 -5.25 -19.37 -7.27
CA ILE A 14 -5.75 -18.10 -7.82
C ILE A 14 -6.40 -18.40 -9.17
N ASP A 15 -7.74 -18.36 -9.20
CA ASP A 15 -8.52 -18.61 -10.42
C ASP A 15 -8.69 -17.33 -11.26
N VAL A 16 -8.73 -16.17 -10.61
CA VAL A 16 -9.03 -14.88 -11.26
C VAL A 16 -8.19 -13.76 -10.64
N ILE A 17 -7.74 -12.84 -11.49
CA ILE A 17 -7.18 -11.55 -11.08
C ILE A 17 -8.04 -10.45 -11.71
N ILE A 18 -8.57 -9.56 -10.87
CA ILE A 18 -9.36 -8.41 -11.30
C ILE A 18 -8.45 -7.18 -11.32
N GLY A 19 -8.27 -6.59 -12.50
CA GLY A 19 -7.41 -5.43 -12.71
C GLY A 19 -8.16 -4.10 -12.80
N ALA A 20 -7.41 -3.01 -13.00
CA ALA A 20 -7.93 -1.65 -13.09
C ALA A 20 -9.11 -1.44 -14.07
N PRO A 21 -9.20 -2.11 -15.23
CA PRO A 21 -10.34 -1.94 -16.15
C PRO A 21 -11.70 -2.27 -15.53
N ALA A 22 -11.75 -3.16 -14.54
CA ALA A 22 -12.99 -3.51 -13.84
C ALA A 22 -13.41 -2.45 -12.81
N PHE A 23 -12.48 -1.63 -12.34
CA PHE A 23 -12.70 -0.73 -11.20
C PHE A 23 -12.99 0.72 -11.62
N LYS A 24 -12.44 1.15 -12.77
CA LYS A 24 -12.31 2.58 -13.12
C LYS A 24 -13.62 3.37 -13.33
N TYR A 25 -14.78 2.73 -13.39
CA TYR A 25 -16.05 3.39 -13.74
C TYR A 25 -16.94 3.73 -12.55
N GLY A 26 -16.59 3.32 -11.34
CA GLY A 26 -17.46 3.52 -10.19
C GLY A 26 -16.73 3.42 -8.86
N ALA A 27 -17.51 3.07 -7.84
CA ALA A 27 -16.99 2.74 -6.53
C ALA A 27 -16.80 1.22 -6.40
N VAL A 28 -15.71 0.83 -5.73
CA VAL A 28 -15.36 -0.56 -5.43
C VAL A 28 -15.03 -0.67 -3.96
N ARG A 29 -15.76 -1.51 -3.25
CA ARG A 29 -15.53 -1.82 -1.84
C ARG A 29 -15.03 -3.25 -1.72
N VAL A 30 -13.93 -3.44 -1.00
CA VAL A 30 -13.42 -4.75 -0.60
C VAL A 30 -13.57 -4.86 0.90
N ASP A 31 -14.50 -5.70 1.35
CA ASP A 31 -14.76 -5.99 2.76
C ASP A 31 -14.07 -7.31 3.13
N TYR A 32 -12.99 -7.21 3.91
CA TYR A 32 -12.14 -8.37 4.25
C TYR A 32 -12.76 -9.25 5.33
N ARG A 33 -13.64 -8.70 6.19
CA ARG A 33 -14.35 -9.50 7.20
C ARG A 33 -15.46 -10.33 6.57
N ARG A 34 -16.12 -9.78 5.54
CA ARG A 34 -17.24 -10.42 4.85
C ARG A 34 -16.82 -11.18 3.60
N GLU A 35 -15.54 -11.14 3.24
CA GLU A 35 -14.99 -11.73 2.02
C GLU A 35 -15.76 -11.30 0.76
N LEU A 36 -16.16 -10.02 0.72
CA LEU A 36 -17.08 -9.50 -0.28
C LEU A 36 -16.46 -8.32 -1.04
N ILE A 37 -16.52 -8.40 -2.37
CA ILE A 37 -16.25 -7.27 -3.26
C ILE A 37 -17.59 -6.73 -3.77
N THR A 38 -17.83 -5.44 -3.57
CA THR A 38 -19.04 -4.76 -4.04
C THR A 38 -18.69 -3.68 -5.05
N PHE A 39 -19.41 -3.66 -6.17
CA PHE A 39 -19.30 -2.63 -7.20
C PHE A 39 -20.56 -1.77 -7.17
N GLY A 40 -20.41 -0.46 -7.36
CA GLY A 40 -21.55 0.44 -7.42
C GLY A 40 -21.22 1.76 -8.11
N PRO A 41 -22.23 2.60 -8.37
CA PRO A 41 -22.00 3.98 -8.81
C PRO A 41 -21.12 4.78 -7.83
N SER A 42 -20.46 5.82 -8.32
CA SER A 42 -19.75 6.78 -7.47
C SER A 42 -20.68 7.32 -6.38
N GLY A 43 -20.19 7.36 -5.14
CA GLY A 43 -20.92 7.77 -3.94
C GLY A 43 -21.92 6.74 -3.37
N SER A 44 -22.09 5.56 -3.98
CA SER A 44 -23.13 4.62 -3.55
C SER A 44 -22.70 3.65 -2.43
N LEU A 45 -21.41 3.54 -2.13
CA LEU A 45 -20.86 2.49 -1.26
C LEU A 45 -20.58 2.94 0.18
N GLY A 46 -21.42 3.83 0.70
CA GLY A 46 -21.36 4.32 2.09
C GLY A 46 -20.73 5.70 2.23
N LYS A 47 -20.74 6.25 3.46
CA LYS A 47 -20.15 7.54 3.79
C LYS A 47 -18.73 7.33 4.32
N CYS A 48 -17.75 8.00 3.70
CA CYS A 48 -16.40 8.02 4.22
C CYS A 48 -16.23 9.14 5.25
N ALA A 49 -15.94 8.79 6.51
CA ALA A 49 -15.72 9.78 7.57
C ALA A 49 -14.43 10.60 7.35
N ALA A 50 -13.40 9.98 6.78
CA ALA A 50 -12.11 10.60 6.53
C ALA A 50 -11.62 10.23 5.10
N PRO A 51 -12.17 10.86 4.06
CA PRO A 51 -11.78 10.55 2.67
C PRO A 51 -10.32 10.93 2.44
N ILE A 52 -9.58 9.99 1.86
CA ILE A 52 -8.18 10.17 1.45
C ILE A 52 -8.18 10.53 -0.03
N PRO A 53 -7.59 11.66 -0.45
CA PRO A 53 -7.49 12.00 -1.87
C PRO A 53 -6.69 10.94 -2.63
N LEU A 54 -7.25 10.47 -3.75
CA LEU A 54 -6.65 9.49 -4.63
C LEU A 54 -6.14 10.15 -5.90
N THR A 55 -4.90 9.89 -6.27
CA THR A 55 -4.35 10.23 -7.59
C THR A 55 -4.29 8.95 -8.42
N ILE A 56 -4.73 8.98 -9.66
CA ILE A 56 -4.62 7.84 -10.58
C ILE A 56 -3.72 8.25 -11.74
N VAL A 57 -2.56 7.61 -11.85
CA VAL A 57 -1.61 7.85 -12.95
C VAL A 57 -1.39 6.54 -13.68
N SER A 58 -1.69 6.51 -14.99
CA SER A 58 -1.56 5.29 -15.80
C SER A 58 -2.25 4.07 -15.18
N GLU A 59 -3.48 4.25 -14.70
CA GLU A 59 -4.29 3.25 -14.00
C GLU A 59 -3.76 2.78 -12.62
N ILE A 60 -2.71 3.42 -12.10
CA ILE A 60 -2.15 3.11 -10.78
C ILE A 60 -2.76 4.04 -9.71
N PRO A 61 -3.50 3.50 -8.72
CA PRO A 61 -4.06 4.28 -7.61
C PRO A 61 -2.97 4.65 -6.60
N MET A 62 -2.80 5.93 -6.35
CA MET A 62 -1.79 6.48 -5.46
C MET A 62 -2.39 7.43 -4.44
N VAL A 63 -1.78 7.48 -3.26
CA VAL A 63 -2.12 8.40 -2.18
C VAL A 63 -0.85 9.10 -1.70
N GLU A 64 -0.99 10.31 -1.18
CA GLU A 64 0.08 10.94 -0.41
C GLU A 64 -0.05 10.55 1.05
N ALA A 65 1.07 10.11 1.63
CA ALA A 65 1.20 9.85 3.05
C ALA A 65 2.33 10.71 3.62
N GLU A 66 2.22 11.05 4.90
CA GLU A 66 3.32 11.62 5.65
C GLU A 66 3.78 10.61 6.71
N ILE A 67 5.06 10.30 6.74
CA ILE A 67 5.64 9.38 7.73
C ILE A 67 6.59 10.13 8.66
N ARG A 68 6.60 9.75 9.93
CA ARG A 68 7.62 10.16 10.89
C ARG A 68 8.48 8.94 11.23
N PRO A 69 9.73 8.85 10.73
CA PRO A 69 10.58 7.69 10.94
C PRO A 69 10.91 7.40 12.40
N ALA A 70 11.11 8.45 13.21
CA ALA A 70 11.41 8.36 14.64
C ALA A 70 10.74 9.52 15.40
N PRO A 71 10.49 9.43 16.71
CA PRO A 71 9.73 10.45 17.46
C PRO A 71 10.23 11.89 17.30
N ASN A 72 11.55 12.08 17.16
CA ASN A 72 12.19 13.39 17.03
C ASN A 72 12.58 13.75 15.57
N ALA A 73 12.17 12.92 14.59
CA ALA A 73 12.47 13.17 13.18
C ALA A 73 11.44 14.10 12.54
N ASN A 74 11.87 14.88 11.56
CA ASN A 74 10.96 15.63 10.71
C ASN A 74 10.09 14.65 9.89
N PRO A 75 8.79 14.96 9.71
CA PRO A 75 7.94 14.17 8.84
C PRO A 75 8.40 14.23 7.37
N VAL A 76 8.22 13.13 6.65
CA VAL A 76 8.58 12.98 5.23
C VAL A 76 7.33 12.62 4.45
N LYS A 77 7.06 13.35 3.37
CA LYS A 77 5.96 13.04 2.45
C LYS A 77 6.40 11.98 1.45
N LEU A 78 5.55 10.99 1.23
CA LEU A 78 5.74 9.90 0.27
C LEU A 78 4.50 9.76 -0.60
N LYS A 79 4.71 9.41 -1.87
CA LYS A 79 3.66 8.95 -2.79
C LYS A 79 3.63 7.44 -2.77
N LEU A 80 2.50 6.86 -2.39
CA LEU A 80 2.39 5.42 -2.20
C LEU A 80 1.30 4.85 -3.11
N VAL A 81 1.60 3.74 -3.77
CA VAL A 81 0.59 2.95 -4.50
C VAL A 81 -0.29 2.22 -3.49
N VAL A 82 -1.60 2.20 -3.72
CA VAL A 82 -2.51 1.38 -2.92
C VAL A 82 -2.63 0.01 -3.59
N ASP A 83 -1.99 -1.00 -3.01
CA ASP A 83 -1.84 -2.32 -3.61
C ASP A 83 -2.63 -3.39 -2.86
N LEU A 84 -3.74 -3.84 -3.49
CA LEU A 84 -4.59 -4.92 -2.98
C LEU A 84 -3.92 -6.31 -3.06
N GLY A 85 -2.83 -6.45 -3.82
CA GLY A 85 -2.04 -7.68 -3.96
C GLY A 85 -0.92 -7.83 -2.91
N THR A 86 -0.51 -6.74 -2.26
CA THR A 86 0.50 -6.78 -1.17
C THR A 86 -0.14 -7.27 0.12
N ARG A 87 0.11 -8.53 0.50
CA ARG A 87 -0.58 -9.22 1.61
C ARG A 87 0.19 -9.27 2.94
N HIS A 88 1.51 -9.14 2.90
CA HIS A 88 2.37 -9.38 4.07
C HIS A 88 2.89 -8.10 4.72
N GLN A 89 2.88 -6.98 4.01
CA GLN A 89 3.42 -5.71 4.48
C GLN A 89 2.32 -4.65 4.44
N ALA A 90 2.15 -3.91 5.53
CA ALA A 90 1.23 -2.76 5.55
C ALA A 90 1.80 -1.59 4.72
N LEU A 91 3.12 -1.42 4.76
CA LEU A 91 3.86 -0.36 4.11
C LEU A 91 5.20 -0.90 3.60
N MET A 92 5.49 -0.70 2.33
CA MET A 92 6.79 -0.95 1.74
C MET A 92 7.33 0.34 1.14
N ILE A 93 8.59 0.68 1.43
CA ILE A 93 9.23 1.91 0.94
C ILE A 93 10.56 1.54 0.29
N GLY A 94 10.85 2.15 -0.85
CA GLY A 94 12.15 2.03 -1.52
C GLY A 94 12.57 3.34 -2.17
N GLY A 95 13.27 3.22 -3.30
CA GLY A 95 13.62 4.37 -4.12
C GLY A 95 14.51 5.41 -3.41
N PRO A 96 14.32 6.71 -3.69
CA PRO A 96 15.13 7.78 -3.11
C PRO A 96 15.08 7.85 -1.58
N PHE A 97 13.93 7.51 -0.97
CA PHE A 97 13.76 7.62 0.48
C PHE A 97 14.76 6.73 1.24
N VAL A 98 14.93 5.47 0.85
CA VAL A 98 15.85 4.54 1.54
C VAL A 98 17.32 4.95 1.45
N ARG A 99 17.66 5.84 0.51
CA ARG A 99 19.00 6.42 0.35
C ARG A 99 19.19 7.74 1.10
N SER A 100 18.12 8.36 1.59
CA SER A 100 18.18 9.56 2.44
C SER A 100 18.75 9.23 3.82
N GLU A 101 19.25 10.24 4.53
CA GLU A 101 19.73 10.05 5.91
C GLU A 101 18.62 9.52 6.84
N ALA A 102 17.39 10.00 6.69
CA ALA A 102 16.24 9.50 7.44
C ALA A 102 15.93 8.03 7.12
N GLY A 103 15.98 7.64 5.85
CA GLY A 103 15.76 6.26 5.42
C GLY A 103 16.86 5.31 5.90
N LYS A 104 18.14 5.71 5.81
CA LYS A 104 19.27 4.94 6.34
C LYS A 104 19.15 4.74 7.85
N ALA A 105 18.82 5.78 8.60
CA ALA A 105 18.61 5.69 10.04
C ALA A 105 17.45 4.74 10.38
N LEU A 106 16.35 4.82 9.64
CA LEU A 106 15.22 3.91 9.83
C LEU A 106 15.59 2.45 9.51
N ILE A 107 16.32 2.20 8.42
CA ILE A 107 16.84 0.87 8.09
C ILE A 107 17.71 0.30 9.20
N ALA A 108 18.62 1.12 9.76
CA ALA A 108 19.51 0.72 10.84
C ALA A 108 18.78 0.41 12.16
N SER A 109 17.59 0.99 12.38
CA SER A 109 16.74 0.70 13.55
C SER A 109 15.92 -0.58 13.42
N GLY A 110 15.80 -1.12 12.20
CA GLY A 110 14.98 -2.29 11.89
C GLY A 110 15.73 -3.62 11.96
N LYS A 111 15.00 -4.70 11.67
CA LYS A 111 15.55 -6.05 11.55
C LYS A 111 15.67 -6.44 10.08
N VAL A 112 16.83 -6.92 9.67
CA VAL A 112 17.04 -7.44 8.31
C VAL A 112 16.29 -8.75 8.15
N GLN A 113 15.47 -8.83 7.11
CA GLN A 113 14.70 -10.02 6.78
C GLN A 113 14.28 -10.01 5.32
N GLN A 114 13.76 -11.14 4.84
CA GLN A 114 13.03 -11.19 3.58
C GLN A 114 11.72 -10.38 3.74
N VAL A 115 11.52 -9.41 2.85
CA VAL A 115 10.37 -8.50 2.87
C VAL A 115 9.40 -8.73 1.72
N GLY A 116 9.77 -9.54 0.73
CA GLY A 116 8.89 -9.90 -0.37
C GLY A 116 9.47 -10.93 -1.32
N HIS A 117 8.67 -11.25 -2.33
CA HIS A 117 9.04 -12.09 -3.46
C HIS A 117 8.55 -11.40 -4.74
N GLY A 118 9.49 -10.95 -5.57
CA GLY A 118 9.20 -10.27 -6.84
C GLY A 118 9.46 -11.18 -8.03
N THR A 119 9.18 -10.67 -9.25
CA THR A 119 9.49 -11.38 -10.50
C THR A 119 10.97 -11.73 -10.69
N GLY A 120 11.86 -11.09 -9.93
CA GLY A 120 13.30 -11.36 -9.89
C GLY A 120 13.78 -12.19 -8.70
N GLY A 121 12.89 -12.79 -7.90
CA GLY A 121 13.24 -13.60 -6.72
C GLY A 121 13.00 -12.89 -5.39
N GLU A 122 13.66 -13.37 -4.33
CA GLU A 122 13.49 -12.85 -2.97
C GLU A 122 14.00 -11.41 -2.84
N VAL A 123 13.20 -10.57 -2.18
CA VAL A 123 13.58 -9.19 -1.86
C VAL A 123 13.98 -9.14 -0.41
N GLN A 124 15.27 -8.89 -0.16
CA GLN A 124 15.81 -8.61 1.17
C GLN A 124 15.56 -7.15 1.54
N GLY A 125 15.34 -6.88 2.82
CA GLY A 125 15.09 -5.54 3.33
C GLY A 125 15.23 -5.45 4.85
N SER A 126 14.91 -4.29 5.40
CA SER A 126 14.81 -4.06 6.84
C SER A 126 13.37 -3.75 7.21
N VAL A 127 12.84 -4.39 8.25
CA VAL A 127 11.52 -4.04 8.81
C VAL A 127 11.74 -3.20 10.05
N ALA A 128 11.24 -1.98 10.02
CA ALA A 128 11.33 -1.02 11.11
C ALA A 128 9.96 -0.43 11.43
N ARG A 129 9.78 0.03 12.67
CA ARG A 129 8.53 0.65 13.11
C ARG A 129 8.62 2.16 12.98
N LEU A 130 7.67 2.76 12.29
CA LEU A 130 7.51 4.22 12.24
C LEU A 130 6.97 4.73 13.58
N ALA A 131 7.37 5.95 13.96
CA ALA A 131 6.72 6.63 15.07
C ALA A 131 5.26 6.95 14.72
N GLU A 132 5.03 7.40 13.49
CA GLU A 132 3.71 7.84 13.03
C GLU A 132 3.62 7.72 11.50
N MET A 133 2.44 7.35 11.01
CA MET A 133 2.05 7.56 9.61
C MET A 133 0.74 8.33 9.59
N ARG A 134 0.63 9.31 8.70
CA ARG A 134 -0.59 10.06 8.44
C ARG A 134 -1.03 9.84 6.99
N LEU A 135 -2.28 9.44 6.82
CA LEU A 135 -2.90 9.20 5.54
C LEU A 135 -4.20 9.99 5.45
N GLY A 136 -4.23 11.01 4.59
CA GLY A 136 -5.28 12.03 4.64
C GLY A 136 -5.34 12.70 6.03
N GLY A 137 -6.53 12.70 6.64
CA GLY A 137 -6.76 13.20 8.00
C GLY A 137 -6.50 12.18 9.11
N THR A 138 -6.17 10.93 8.78
CA THR A 138 -6.06 9.83 9.75
C THR A 138 -4.62 9.62 10.18
N VAL A 139 -4.40 9.56 11.50
CA VAL A 139 -3.10 9.20 12.10
C VAL A 139 -3.11 7.74 12.48
N ILE A 140 -2.10 7.00 12.04
CA ILE A 140 -1.91 5.57 12.26
C ILE A 140 -0.56 5.39 12.97
N PRO A 141 -0.58 5.12 14.29
CA PRO A 141 0.66 4.98 15.05
C PRO A 141 1.32 3.62 14.81
N GLY A 142 2.65 3.55 14.90
CA GLY A 142 3.37 2.30 15.03
C GLY A 142 3.32 1.36 13.81
N VAL A 143 3.08 1.89 12.61
CA VAL A 143 3.07 1.11 11.37
C VAL A 143 4.46 0.50 11.13
N GLU A 144 4.50 -0.81 10.85
CA GLU A 144 5.71 -1.49 10.41
C GLU A 144 5.93 -1.25 8.92
N ALA A 145 7.12 -0.74 8.58
CA ALA A 145 7.55 -0.44 7.23
C ALA A 145 8.66 -1.39 6.80
N ALA A 146 8.45 -2.08 5.68
CA ALA A 146 9.49 -2.81 4.98
C ALA A 146 10.29 -1.87 4.07
N LEU A 147 11.60 -1.83 4.26
CA LEU A 147 12.51 -0.91 3.58
C LEU A 147 13.44 -1.71 2.68
N SER A 148 13.44 -1.45 1.37
CA SER A 148 14.33 -2.15 0.44
C SER A 148 14.69 -1.30 -0.77
N SER A 149 15.97 -1.33 -1.15
CA SER A 149 16.46 -0.83 -2.45
C SER A 149 16.34 -1.88 -3.58
N GLY A 150 15.86 -3.09 -3.27
CA GLY A 150 15.75 -4.20 -4.22
C GLY A 150 14.51 -4.15 -5.11
N VAL A 151 13.57 -3.25 -4.86
CA VAL A 151 12.32 -3.15 -5.61
C VAL A 151 12.46 -2.15 -6.76
N LYS A 152 12.77 -2.67 -7.95
CA LYS A 152 13.01 -1.86 -9.17
C LYS A 152 11.88 -0.88 -9.51
N ALA A 153 10.63 -1.22 -9.20
CA ALA A 153 9.48 -0.35 -9.48
C ALA A 153 9.58 1.01 -8.76
N PHE A 154 10.16 1.04 -7.55
CA PHE A 154 10.33 2.26 -6.77
C PHE A 154 11.46 3.16 -7.29
N GLU A 155 12.31 2.67 -8.20
CA GLU A 155 13.39 3.45 -8.82
C GLU A 155 12.92 4.26 -10.04
N ILE A 156 11.70 4.01 -10.53
CA ILE A 156 11.11 4.73 -11.67
C ILE A 156 10.76 6.18 -11.29
N GLY A 157 10.64 6.48 -10.00
CA GLY A 157 10.36 7.83 -9.48
C GLY A 157 8.90 8.27 -9.57
N LEU A 158 7.99 7.35 -9.92
CA LEU A 158 6.54 7.62 -9.97
C LEU A 158 5.89 7.58 -8.57
N PHE A 159 6.38 6.68 -7.72
CA PHE A 159 5.95 6.47 -6.34
C PHE A 159 7.13 5.94 -5.51
N ASP A 160 7.11 6.23 -4.21
CA ASP A 160 8.16 5.90 -3.27
C ASP A 160 7.98 4.53 -2.60
N GLY A 161 6.79 3.92 -2.77
CA GLY A 161 6.42 2.71 -2.07
C GLY A 161 5.01 2.21 -2.36
N SER A 162 4.56 1.25 -1.58
CA SER A 162 3.20 0.70 -1.61
C SER A 162 2.60 0.56 -0.21
N LEU A 163 1.28 0.72 -0.15
CA LEU A 163 0.44 0.30 0.97
C LEU A 163 -0.19 -1.04 0.65
N GLY A 164 -0.27 -1.92 1.64
CA GLY A 164 -0.79 -3.26 1.48
C GLY A 164 -1.93 -3.61 2.43
N VAL A 165 -2.54 -4.77 2.15
CA VAL A 165 -3.72 -5.33 2.81
C VAL A 165 -3.68 -5.28 4.34
N PRO A 166 -2.55 -5.56 5.03
CA PRO A 166 -2.51 -5.50 6.49
C PRO A 166 -2.97 -4.18 7.11
N LEU A 167 -2.93 -3.07 6.36
CA LEU A 167 -3.40 -1.76 6.82
C LEU A 167 -4.93 -1.67 6.97
N TRP A 168 -5.70 -2.42 6.18
CA TRP A 168 -7.17 -2.38 6.15
C TRP A 168 -7.83 -3.75 6.30
N LYS A 169 -7.06 -4.83 6.48
CA LYS A 169 -7.57 -6.21 6.63
C LYS A 169 -8.57 -6.37 7.77
N ALA A 170 -8.50 -5.48 8.76
CA ALA A 170 -9.39 -5.52 9.91
C ALA A 170 -10.80 -5.10 9.53
N GLY A 171 -11.05 -4.42 8.42
CA GLY A 171 -12.38 -3.97 8.01
C GLY A 171 -12.53 -3.96 6.50
N ALA A 172 -12.62 -2.77 5.91
CA ALA A 172 -12.84 -2.60 4.48
C ALA A 172 -12.02 -1.45 3.90
N ILE A 173 -11.80 -1.53 2.59
CA ILE A 173 -11.26 -0.43 1.79
C ILE A 173 -12.24 -0.13 0.65
N THR A 174 -12.53 1.16 0.45
CA THR A 174 -13.43 1.61 -0.62
C THR A 174 -12.69 2.60 -1.51
N PHE A 175 -12.62 2.29 -2.80
CA PHE A 175 -12.15 3.20 -3.84
C PHE A 175 -13.37 3.81 -4.51
N ASP A 176 -13.39 5.12 -4.67
CA ASP A 176 -14.31 5.81 -5.58
C ASP A 176 -13.50 6.44 -6.70
N TYR A 177 -13.42 5.74 -7.84
CA TYR A 177 -12.54 6.14 -8.94
C TYR A 177 -12.99 7.47 -9.59
N PRO A 178 -14.28 7.69 -9.89
CA PRO A 178 -14.75 8.98 -10.38
C PRO A 178 -14.57 10.12 -9.37
N ALA A 179 -14.87 9.88 -8.09
CA ALA A 179 -14.71 10.91 -7.05
C ALA A 179 -13.24 11.11 -6.63
N LYS A 180 -12.33 10.22 -7.07
CA LYS A 180 -10.90 10.22 -6.72
C LYS A 180 -10.68 10.22 -5.21
N THR A 181 -11.38 9.33 -4.52
CA THR A 181 -11.23 9.17 -3.07
C THR A 181 -11.03 7.72 -2.68
N LEU A 182 -10.35 7.54 -1.55
CA LEU A 182 -10.13 6.27 -0.88
C LEU A 182 -10.67 6.38 0.55
N CYS A 183 -11.29 5.30 1.03
CA CYS A 183 -11.70 5.17 2.41
C CYS A 183 -11.15 3.87 3.01
N ILE A 184 -10.65 3.94 4.25
CA ILE A 184 -10.26 2.78 5.05
C ILE A 184 -11.15 2.76 6.29
N GLU A 185 -11.77 1.62 6.55
CA GLU A 185 -12.66 1.37 7.68
C GLU A 185 -12.14 0.20 8.53
N GLY A 186 -12.26 0.32 9.85
CA GLY A 186 -11.80 -0.67 10.84
C GLY A 186 -12.86 -1.63 11.34
#